data_AF-A0A7J7LR50-F1
#
_entry.id   AF-A0A7J7LR50-F1
#
_cell.length_a   1.000
_cell.length_b   1.000
_cell.length_c   1.000
_cell.angle_alpha   90.00
_cell.angle_beta   90.00
_cell.angle_gamma   90.00
#
_symmetry.space_group_name_H-M   'P 1'
#
loop_
_entity.id
_entity.type
_entity.pdbx_description
1 polymer ?
#
loop_
_entity_poly.entity_id
_entity_poly.type
_entity_poly.pdbx_seq_one_letter_code
_entity_poly.pdbx_strand_id
1 'polypeptide(L)'
;MNELVSLSPVVRSKKRTISAAPSLRSNKKVSSLVDKWKAAKEELHEDEEDEPENAYEMLEKKRQREIEEWRAYQITSGEAKANANFQPLGGDWRERVKRKRAKSSREAVQTQKVVSTNGNQQPNLTEVSRELPSGWQAYWDESSKEIYYGNLITSETSWKKPTK
;
A
#
# COMPACT_ATOMS: atom_id res chain seq x y z
N MET A 1 -42.86 7.31 56.38
CA MET A 1 -43.11 6.35 57.47
C MET A 1 -42.38 5.08 57.11
N ASN A 2 -41.42 4.69 57.95
CA ASN A 2 -40.52 3.56 57.74
C ASN A 2 -41.24 2.26 58.10
N GLU A 3 -41.11 1.23 57.28
CA GLU A 3 -41.48 -0.14 57.66
C GLU A 3 -40.22 -1.02 57.64
N LEU A 4 -39.93 -1.58 58.82
CA LEU A 4 -38.87 -2.53 59.12
C LEU A 4 -39.30 -3.93 58.70
N VAL A 5 -38.50 -4.66 57.91
CA VAL A 5 -38.61 -6.14 57.89
C VAL A 5 -37.25 -6.84 57.67
N SER A 6 -36.73 -7.32 58.81
CA SER A 6 -36.08 -8.61 59.07
C SER A 6 -34.86 -9.11 58.26
N LEU A 7 -33.78 -9.36 59.02
CA LEU A 7 -32.73 -10.31 58.72
C LEU A 7 -33.16 -11.77 59.00
N SER A 8 -32.61 -12.72 58.21
CA SER A 8 -32.35 -14.17 58.45
C SER A 8 -33.08 -15.16 57.51
N PRO A 9 -32.57 -16.38 57.24
CA PRO A 9 -31.18 -16.86 57.19
C PRO A 9 -30.82 -17.52 55.83
N VAL A 10 -29.51 -17.65 55.60
CA VAL A 10 -28.91 -18.33 54.43
C VAL A 10 -29.22 -19.83 54.44
N VAL A 11 -29.99 -20.32 53.46
CA VAL A 11 -30.13 -21.74 53.15
C VAL A 11 -29.14 -22.14 52.06
N ARG A 12 -28.06 -22.80 52.49
CA ARG A 12 -27.05 -23.44 51.62
C ARG A 12 -27.70 -24.56 50.80
N SER A 13 -27.74 -24.42 49.48
CA SER A 13 -27.96 -25.56 48.58
C SER A 13 -26.60 -26.18 48.21
N LYS A 14 -26.40 -27.43 48.64
CA LYS A 14 -25.23 -28.27 48.29
C LYS A 14 -25.25 -28.55 46.79
N LYS A 15 -24.38 -27.90 46.02
CA LYS A 15 -24.08 -28.31 44.65
C LYS A 15 -23.20 -29.57 44.70
N ARG A 16 -23.73 -30.66 44.17
CA ARG A 16 -22.99 -31.90 43.88
C ARG A 16 -21.77 -31.56 43.04
N THR A 17 -20.58 -31.90 43.55
CA THR A 17 -19.33 -31.86 42.79
C THR A 17 -19.40 -32.91 41.70
N ILE A 18 -19.65 -32.49 40.46
CA ILE A 18 -19.43 -33.36 39.31
C ILE A 18 -17.91 -33.47 39.20
N SER A 19 -17.36 -34.65 39.48
CA SER A 19 -15.96 -34.94 39.24
C SER A 19 -15.69 -34.76 37.74
N ALA A 20 -15.02 -33.67 37.39
CA ALA A 20 -14.49 -33.48 36.05
C ALA A 20 -13.52 -34.64 35.80
N ALA A 21 -13.85 -35.51 34.85
CA ALA A 21 -12.94 -36.52 34.34
C ALA A 21 -11.59 -35.86 33.98
N PRO A 22 -10.45 -36.51 34.21
CA PRO A 22 -9.15 -35.92 33.90
C PRO A 22 -9.08 -35.63 32.40
N SER A 23 -9.16 -34.35 32.05
CA SER A 23 -9.02 -33.90 30.66
C SER A 23 -7.58 -34.19 30.22
N LEU A 24 -7.44 -35.27 29.47
CA LEU A 24 -6.20 -35.74 28.86
C LEU A 24 -5.70 -34.77 27.79
N ARG A 25 -5.23 -33.57 28.14
CA ARG A 25 -4.33 -32.75 27.29
C ARG A 25 -3.38 -31.94 28.16
N SER A 26 -2.22 -32.52 28.44
CA SER A 26 -1.13 -31.85 29.15
C SER A 26 -0.47 -30.77 28.28
N ASN A 27 -1.12 -29.62 28.13
CA ASN A 27 -0.56 -28.43 27.46
C ASN A 27 0.37 -27.60 28.36
N LYS A 28 0.97 -28.22 29.40
CA LYS A 28 1.98 -27.57 30.25
C LYS A 28 3.29 -27.22 29.51
N LYS A 29 3.54 -27.89 28.39
CA LYS A 29 4.76 -27.69 27.59
C LYS A 29 4.68 -26.50 26.64
N VAL A 30 3.49 -26.16 26.14
CA VAL A 30 3.28 -24.95 25.33
C VAL A 30 3.25 -23.69 26.19
N SER A 31 2.66 -23.73 27.40
CA SER A 31 2.77 -22.61 28.36
C SER A 31 4.22 -22.38 28.77
N SER A 32 4.96 -23.45 29.09
CA SER A 32 6.39 -23.37 29.43
C SER A 32 7.24 -22.75 28.31
N LEU A 33 6.91 -22.96 27.03
CA LEU A 33 7.62 -22.36 25.91
C LEU A 33 7.31 -20.87 25.79
N VAL A 34 6.04 -20.50 25.98
CA VAL A 34 5.61 -19.09 26.00
C VAL A 34 6.22 -18.35 27.19
N ASP A 35 6.32 -18.98 28.36
CA ASP A 35 6.96 -18.41 29.54
C ASP A 35 8.47 -18.25 29.33
N LYS A 36 9.11 -19.22 28.66
CA LYS A 36 10.52 -19.09 28.22
C LYS A 36 10.72 -17.96 27.20
N TRP A 37 9.76 -17.73 26.30
CA TRP A 37 9.84 -16.64 25.32
C TRP A 37 9.54 -15.28 25.92
N LYS A 38 8.67 -15.23 26.94
CA LYS A 38 8.43 -14.03 27.72
C LYS A 38 9.65 -13.68 28.56
N ALA A 39 10.26 -14.66 29.23
CA ALA A 39 11.50 -14.47 29.99
C ALA A 39 12.67 -14.04 29.09
N ALA A 40 12.87 -14.70 27.94
CA ALA A 40 13.93 -14.32 26.99
C ALA A 40 13.70 -12.93 26.34
N LYS A 41 12.45 -12.47 26.27
CA LYS A 41 12.10 -11.13 25.78
C LYS A 41 12.28 -10.06 26.86
N GLU A 42 12.03 -10.41 28.11
CA GLU A 42 12.17 -9.53 29.27
C GLU A 42 13.64 -9.31 29.62
N GLU A 43 14.48 -10.36 29.59
CA GLU A 43 15.94 -10.25 29.79
C GLU A 43 16.60 -9.37 28.72
N LEU A 44 16.22 -9.51 27.45
CA LEU A 44 16.67 -8.61 26.37
C LEU A 44 16.23 -7.16 26.56
N HIS A 45 15.09 -6.92 27.22
CA HIS A 45 14.57 -5.58 27.45
C HIS A 45 15.13 -4.95 28.74
N GLU A 46 15.48 -5.76 29.74
CA GLU A 46 16.20 -5.32 30.95
C GLU A 46 17.65 -4.95 30.62
N ASP A 47 18.35 -5.70 29.76
CA ASP A 47 19.71 -5.35 29.30
C ASP A 47 19.72 -4.15 28.32
N GLU A 48 18.60 -3.89 27.62
CA GLU A 48 18.43 -2.73 26.73
C GLU A 48 18.07 -1.44 27.51
N GLU A 49 17.57 -1.55 28.75
CA GLU A 49 17.34 -0.41 29.66
C GLU A 49 18.63 0.10 30.33
N ASP A 50 19.68 -0.73 30.45
CA ASP A 50 21.00 -0.35 30.99
C ASP A 50 22.05 0.02 29.90
N GLU A 51 21.69 -0.03 28.62
CA GLU A 51 22.54 0.48 27.53
C GLU A 51 22.37 2.01 27.42
N PRO A 52 23.43 2.83 27.60
CA PRO A 52 23.28 4.27 27.73
C PRO A 52 22.61 4.82 26.48
N GLU A 53 21.38 5.35 26.64
CA GLU A 53 20.54 5.96 25.59
C GLU A 53 21.42 6.49 24.46
N ASN A 54 21.46 5.63 23.45
CA ASN A 54 22.46 5.53 22.41
C ASN A 54 22.65 6.89 21.75
N ALA A 55 23.88 7.35 21.55
CA ALA A 55 24.15 8.60 20.82
C ALA A 55 23.39 8.68 19.47
N TYR A 56 23.11 7.51 18.89
CA TYR A 56 22.26 7.32 17.73
C TYR A 56 20.78 7.70 17.95
N GLU A 57 20.18 7.32 19.08
CA GLU A 57 18.80 7.66 19.39
C GLU A 57 18.62 9.16 19.67
N MET A 58 19.61 9.79 20.31
CA MET A 58 19.63 11.25 20.47
C MET A 58 19.75 11.99 19.13
N LEU A 59 20.54 11.46 18.19
CA LEU A 59 20.65 11.97 16.82
C LEU A 59 19.32 11.84 16.07
N GLU A 60 18.63 10.70 16.19
CA GLU A 60 17.34 10.49 15.53
C GLU A 60 16.25 11.37 16.14
N LYS A 61 16.20 11.53 17.48
CA LYS A 61 15.28 12.46 18.15
C LYS A 61 15.52 13.90 17.70
N LYS A 62 16.77 14.33 17.52
CA LYS A 62 17.09 15.67 16.97
C LYS A 62 16.62 15.82 15.53
N ARG A 63 16.87 14.81 14.69
CA ARG A 63 16.41 14.78 13.30
C ARG A 63 14.88 14.84 13.19
N GLN A 64 14.17 14.13 14.07
CA GLN A 64 12.71 14.18 14.15
C GLN A 64 12.21 15.57 14.55
N ARG A 65 12.82 16.18 15.58
CA ARG A 65 12.47 17.56 15.98
C ARG A 65 12.71 18.55 14.85
N GLU A 66 13.81 18.42 14.11
CA GLU A 66 14.09 19.27 12.95
C GLU A 66 13.02 19.15 11.86
N ILE A 67 12.54 17.92 11.59
CA ILE A 67 11.43 17.68 10.66
C ILE A 67 10.13 18.31 11.16
N GLU A 68 9.84 18.18 12.45
CA GLU A 68 8.65 18.76 13.08
C GLU A 68 8.67 20.28 13.08
N GLU A 69 9.81 20.88 13.42
CA GLU A 69 10.06 22.31 13.38
C GLU A 69 9.96 22.85 11.95
N TRP A 70 10.53 22.15 10.98
CA TRP A 70 10.40 22.49 9.56
C TRP A 70 8.95 22.44 9.09
N ARG A 71 8.20 21.39 9.48
CA ARG A 71 6.77 21.26 9.17
C ARG A 71 5.96 22.39 9.82
N ALA A 72 6.26 22.74 11.07
CA ALA A 72 5.61 23.83 11.79
C ALA A 72 5.91 25.18 11.11
N TYR A 73 7.16 25.43 10.72
CA TYR A 73 7.58 26.62 9.99
C TYR A 73 6.84 26.76 8.64
N GLN A 74 6.68 25.67 7.91
CA GLN A 74 5.92 25.67 6.65
C GLN A 74 4.43 26.01 6.88
N ILE A 75 3.84 25.53 7.97
CA ILE A 75 2.44 25.83 8.35
C ILE A 75 2.30 27.30 8.79
N THR A 76 3.25 27.85 9.55
CA THR A 76 3.20 29.22 10.08
C THR A 76 3.55 30.28 9.03
N SER A 77 4.58 30.04 8.21
CA SER A 77 4.98 30.90 7.08
C SER A 77 3.88 30.98 6.02
N GLY A 78 3.07 29.92 5.87
CA GLY A 78 1.98 29.86 4.89
C GLY A 78 2.46 29.77 3.44
N GLU A 79 3.77 29.65 3.22
CA GLU A 79 4.43 29.50 1.92
C GLU A 79 4.01 28.20 1.20
N ALA A 80 3.64 27.17 1.97
CA ALA A 80 3.02 25.96 1.45
C ALA A 80 1.68 26.23 0.73
N LYS A 81 0.98 27.34 1.02
CA LYS A 81 -0.23 27.74 0.28
C LYS A 81 0.11 28.25 -1.12
N ALA A 82 1.31 28.78 -1.36
CA ALA A 82 1.74 29.24 -2.68
C ALA A 82 2.37 28.11 -3.52
N ASN A 83 2.79 27.01 -2.90
CA ASN A 83 3.35 25.87 -3.60
C ASN A 83 2.25 25.11 -4.35
N ALA A 84 2.34 25.12 -5.68
CA ALA A 84 1.41 24.44 -6.58
C ALA A 84 1.26 22.93 -6.30
N ASN A 85 2.28 22.27 -5.76
CA ASN A 85 2.21 20.85 -5.38
C ASN A 85 1.35 20.58 -4.13
N PHE A 86 1.10 21.61 -3.31
CA PHE A 86 0.25 21.52 -2.10
C PHE A 86 -1.09 22.24 -2.25
N GLN A 87 -1.38 22.78 -3.44
CA GLN A 87 -2.71 23.28 -3.76
C GLN A 87 -3.69 22.10 -3.79
N PRO A 88 -4.83 22.17 -3.06
CA PRO A 88 -5.83 21.13 -3.11
C PRO A 88 -6.36 21.02 -4.55
N LEU A 89 -6.01 19.93 -5.22
CA LEU A 89 -6.50 19.65 -6.56
C LEU A 89 -8.04 19.61 -6.52
N GLY A 90 -8.68 20.44 -7.35
CA GLY A 90 -10.13 20.57 -7.38
C GLY A 90 -10.84 19.22 -7.59
N GLY A 91 -11.52 18.77 -6.53
CA GLY A 91 -12.33 17.55 -6.50
C GLY A 91 -11.57 16.27 -6.17
N ASP A 92 -12.28 15.31 -5.58
CA ASP A 92 -11.74 13.99 -5.26
C ASP A 92 -11.24 13.29 -6.53
N TRP A 93 -9.96 12.95 -6.57
CA TRP A 93 -9.34 12.22 -7.68
C TRP A 93 -10.03 10.86 -7.90
N ARG A 94 -10.61 10.28 -6.84
CA ARG A 94 -11.38 9.03 -6.91
C ARG A 94 -12.63 9.19 -7.76
N GLU A 95 -13.31 10.33 -7.67
CA GLU A 95 -14.48 10.65 -8.50
C GLU A 95 -14.07 10.90 -9.95
N ARG A 96 -12.91 11.53 -10.19
CA ARG A 96 -12.35 11.67 -11.54
C ARG A 96 -12.00 10.32 -12.17
N VAL A 97 -11.38 9.42 -11.41
CA VAL A 97 -11.03 8.06 -11.86
C VAL A 97 -12.28 7.22 -12.08
N LYS A 98 -13.25 7.26 -11.16
CA LYS A 98 -14.55 6.57 -11.29
C LYS A 98 -15.28 7.05 -12.54
N ARG A 99 -15.33 8.36 -12.78
CA ARG A 99 -15.91 8.95 -14.00
C ARG A 99 -15.18 8.50 -15.26
N LYS A 100 -13.85 8.43 -15.24
CA LYS A 100 -13.05 7.96 -16.39
C LYS A 100 -13.27 6.46 -16.66
N ARG A 101 -13.34 5.61 -15.63
CA ARG A 101 -13.69 4.19 -15.75
C ARG A 101 -15.12 3.97 -16.24
N ALA A 102 -16.08 4.75 -15.75
CA ALA A 102 -17.46 4.69 -16.21
C ALA A 102 -17.59 5.14 -17.67
N LYS A 103 -16.84 6.18 -18.08
CA LYS A 103 -16.75 6.60 -19.48
C LYS A 103 -16.10 5.53 -20.36
N SER A 104 -14.97 4.94 -19.94
CA SER A 104 -14.32 3.88 -20.72
C SER A 104 -15.19 2.62 -20.82
N SER A 105 -15.98 2.29 -19.79
CA SER A 105 -16.96 1.21 -19.85
C SER A 105 -18.13 1.53 -20.80
N ARG A 106 -18.62 2.77 -20.81
CA ARG A 106 -19.65 3.23 -21.76
C ARG A 106 -19.13 3.28 -23.18
N GLU A 107 -17.89 3.74 -23.37
CA GLU A 107 -17.17 3.71 -24.64
C GLU A 107 -16.90 2.28 -25.08
N ALA A 108 -16.56 1.34 -24.18
CA ALA A 108 -16.41 -0.08 -24.51
C ALA A 108 -17.74 -0.70 -25.01
N VAL A 109 -18.86 -0.35 -24.36
CA VAL A 109 -20.21 -0.74 -24.78
C VAL A 109 -20.61 -0.07 -26.11
N GLN A 110 -20.14 1.16 -26.37
CA GLN A 110 -20.34 1.87 -27.63
C GLN A 110 -19.45 1.29 -28.75
N THR A 111 -18.20 0.95 -28.49
CA THR A 111 -17.28 0.34 -29.46
C THR A 111 -17.69 -1.08 -29.81
N GLN A 112 -18.27 -1.86 -28.89
CA GLN A 112 -18.84 -3.16 -29.28
C GLN A 112 -20.03 -3.03 -30.26
N LYS A 113 -20.72 -1.89 -30.30
CA LYS A 113 -21.80 -1.63 -31.28
C LYS A 113 -21.30 -0.99 -32.59
N VAL A 114 -20.13 -0.34 -32.59
CA VAL A 114 -19.53 0.32 -33.76
C VAL A 114 -18.42 -0.52 -34.41
N VAL A 115 -17.91 -1.56 -33.74
CA VAL A 115 -16.90 -2.52 -34.25
C VAL A 115 -17.53 -3.63 -35.14
N SER A 116 -18.70 -3.39 -35.73
CA SER A 116 -19.13 -4.11 -36.93
C SER A 116 -19.14 -3.24 -38.19
N THR A 117 -18.82 -1.95 -38.08
CA THR A 117 -18.74 -1.03 -39.22
C THR A 117 -17.65 0.03 -38.97
N ASN A 118 -16.46 -0.18 -39.56
CA ASN A 118 -15.38 0.79 -39.80
C ASN A 118 -14.21 0.88 -38.77
N GLY A 119 -13.09 0.23 -39.12
CA GLY A 119 -11.79 0.91 -39.18
C GLY A 119 -11.00 1.10 -37.88
N ASN A 120 -10.48 0.00 -37.32
CA ASN A 120 -9.40 0.02 -36.33
C ASN A 120 -8.07 0.29 -37.06
N GLN A 121 -7.55 1.52 -37.02
CA GLN A 121 -6.22 1.84 -37.55
C GLN A 121 -5.25 2.05 -36.39
N GLN A 122 -4.87 0.95 -35.74
CA GLN A 122 -3.50 0.86 -35.22
C GLN A 122 -2.57 0.76 -36.44
N PRO A 123 -1.46 1.51 -36.51
CA PRO A 123 -0.53 1.37 -37.63
C PRO A 123 -0.02 -0.07 -37.65
N ASN A 124 -0.14 -0.73 -38.81
CA ASN A 124 0.41 -2.07 -39.01
C ASN A 124 1.94 -1.98 -38.88
N LEU A 125 2.48 -2.17 -37.67
CA LEU A 125 3.93 -2.14 -37.41
C LEU A 125 4.71 -3.09 -38.32
N THR A 126 4.07 -4.19 -38.71
CA THR A 126 4.58 -5.17 -39.67
C THR A 126 4.75 -4.58 -41.07
N GLU A 127 3.85 -3.70 -41.50
CA GLU A 127 3.92 -3.02 -42.79
C GLU A 127 5.00 -1.95 -42.79
N VAL A 128 5.06 -1.14 -41.73
CA VAL A 128 6.13 -0.14 -41.55
C VAL A 128 7.51 -0.79 -41.55
N SER A 129 7.65 -1.96 -40.90
CA SER A 129 8.92 -2.70 -40.85
C SER A 129 9.35 -3.26 -42.23
N ARG A 130 8.43 -3.49 -43.17
CA ARG A 130 8.77 -3.92 -44.54
C ARG A 130 9.38 -2.80 -45.38
N GLU A 131 9.11 -1.54 -45.02
CA GLU A 131 9.65 -0.37 -45.71
C GLU A 131 11.03 0.07 -45.20
N LEU A 132 11.57 -0.60 -44.18
CA LEU A 132 12.85 -0.26 -43.58
C LEU A 132 14.01 -1.03 -44.23
N PRO A 133 15.26 -0.55 -44.08
CA PRO A 133 16.44 -1.30 -44.45
C PRO A 133 16.51 -2.65 -43.71
N SER A 134 17.21 -3.64 -44.32
CA SER A 134 17.38 -4.96 -43.71
C SER A 134 18.00 -4.82 -42.32
N GLY A 135 17.38 -5.43 -41.32
CA GLY A 135 17.81 -5.35 -39.92
C GLY A 135 17.05 -4.34 -39.07
N TRP A 136 16.23 -3.45 -39.65
CA TRP A 136 15.44 -2.48 -38.89
C TRP A 136 14.00 -2.93 -38.65
N GLN A 137 13.51 -2.70 -37.43
CA GLN A 137 12.15 -3.01 -37.01
C GLN A 137 11.49 -1.78 -36.37
N ALA A 138 10.21 -1.57 -36.66
CA ALA A 138 9.41 -0.50 -36.05
C ALA A 138 8.71 -1.01 -34.77
N TYR A 139 8.74 -0.19 -33.73
CA TYR A 139 8.12 -0.46 -32.43
C TYR A 139 7.26 0.73 -32.00
N TRP A 140 6.23 0.47 -31.22
CA TRP A 140 5.35 1.50 -30.67
C TRP A 140 5.76 1.81 -29.24
N ASP A 141 6.07 3.08 -28.96
CA ASP A 141 6.28 3.54 -27.60
C ASP A 141 4.94 4.00 -27.00
N GLU A 142 4.47 3.30 -25.95
CA GLU A 142 3.22 3.63 -25.27
C GLU A 142 3.29 4.98 -24.53
N SER A 143 4.49 5.40 -24.12
CA SER A 143 4.67 6.63 -23.34
C SER A 143 4.54 7.89 -24.21
N SER A 144 5.16 7.89 -25.39
CA SER A 144 5.10 9.01 -26.35
C SER A 144 3.99 8.85 -27.38
N LYS A 145 3.44 7.64 -27.55
CA LYS A 145 2.52 7.26 -28.64
C LYS A 145 3.12 7.54 -30.02
N GLU A 146 4.41 7.27 -30.14
CA GLU A 146 5.19 7.45 -31.37
C GLU A 146 5.85 6.12 -31.75
N ILE A 147 6.20 6.00 -33.03
CA ILE A 147 6.93 4.84 -33.55
C ILE A 147 8.43 5.12 -33.43
N TYR A 148 9.17 4.18 -32.86
CA TYR A 148 10.63 4.18 -32.87
C TYR A 148 11.17 3.00 -33.67
N TYR A 149 12.39 3.14 -34.18
CA TYR A 149 13.04 2.16 -35.04
C TYR A 149 14.24 1.56 -34.31
N GLY A 150 14.31 0.24 -34.25
CA GLY A 150 15.45 -0.49 -33.68
C GLY A 150 16.14 -1.34 -34.74
N ASN A 151 17.47 -1.32 -34.80
CA ASN A 151 18.26 -2.20 -35.64
C ASN A 151 18.64 -3.46 -34.85
N LEU A 152 18.18 -4.62 -35.31
CA LEU A 152 18.45 -5.93 -34.69
C LEU A 152 19.88 -6.41 -34.88
N ILE A 153 20.62 -5.84 -35.84
CA ILE A 153 22.00 -6.23 -36.16
C ILE A 153 22.98 -5.39 -35.32
N THR A 154 22.77 -4.07 -35.24
CA THR A 154 23.68 -3.15 -34.53
C THR A 154 23.20 -2.77 -33.13
N SER A 155 21.98 -3.16 -32.75
CA SER A 155 21.31 -2.74 -31.50
C SER A 155 21.15 -1.21 -31.37
N GLU A 156 21.17 -0.48 -32.48
CA GLU A 156 20.93 0.96 -32.54
C GLU A 156 19.43 1.27 -32.49
N THR A 157 19.05 2.35 -31.81
CA THR A 157 17.67 2.86 -31.80
C THR A 157 17.63 4.27 -32.36
N SER A 158 16.60 4.57 -33.15
CA SER A 158 16.41 5.86 -33.80
C SER A 158 14.92 6.24 -33.81
N TRP A 159 14.63 7.51 -33.52
CA TRP A 159 13.30 8.10 -33.66
C TRP A 159 13.02 8.56 -35.10
N LYS A 160 14.05 8.66 -35.95
CA LYS A 160 13.91 9.00 -37.38
C LYS A 160 13.89 7.73 -38.22
N LYS A 161 13.00 7.69 -39.22
CA LYS A 161 12.89 6.55 -40.16
C LYS A 161 14.25 6.36 -40.86
N PRO A 162 14.93 5.22 -40.65
CA PRO A 162 16.18 4.94 -41.33
C PRO A 162 15.91 4.79 -42.83
N THR A 163 16.63 5.55 -43.65
CA THR A 163 16.65 5.39 -45.10
C THR A 163 17.77 4.42 -45.48
N LYS A 164 17.57 3.67 -46.58
CA LYS A 164 18.64 2.87 -47.18
C LYS A 164 19.74 3.76 -47.75
#